data_AF-A0A817KWH0-F1
#
_entry.id   AF-A0A817KWH0-F1
#
_cell.length_a   1.000
_cell.length_b   1.000
_cell.length_c   1.000
_cell.angle_alpha   90.00
_cell.angle_beta   90.00
_cell.angle_gamma   90.00
#
_symmetry.space_group_name_H-M   'P 1'
#
loop_
_entity.id
_entity.type
_entity.pdbx_description
1 polymer ?
#
loop_
_entity_poly.entity_id
_entity_poly.type
_entity_poly.pdbx_seq_one_letter_code
_entity_poly.pdbx_strand_id
1 'polypeptide(L)'
;TLKNSSFVSKTITTDSMIIPEMYIRPLGVPMIAIYCTFSGFAGVYNEWILKKHYTESLHLQNIFLYSYGTILNLFPAIFSATIKFSTLSFFNPFHGFSFYTWLIVLTQALNGLFMSVVIKHSSNIIRLFVISFSLIVTSLLSLFIFHITFNIYFFISFITMTCALSLYYSN
;
A
#
# COMPACT_ATOMS: atom_id res chain seq x y z
N THR A 1 -14.38 51.08 -23.98
CA THR A 1 -13.94 49.66 -23.88
C THR A 1 -13.17 49.43 -22.58
N LEU A 2 -13.79 49.71 -21.43
CA LEU A 2 -13.17 49.71 -20.09
C LEU A 2 -14.09 49.00 -19.09
N LYS A 3 -14.30 47.69 -19.28
CA LYS A 3 -15.10 46.84 -18.37
C LYS A 3 -14.40 45.49 -18.13
N ASN A 4 -13.07 45.52 -17.96
CA ASN A 4 -12.29 44.31 -17.67
C ASN A 4 -11.19 44.49 -16.61
N SER A 5 -11.02 45.69 -16.04
CA SER A 5 -9.98 45.98 -15.05
C SER A 5 -10.44 45.84 -13.59
N SER A 6 -11.75 45.73 -13.31
CA SER A 6 -12.26 45.55 -11.94
C SER A 6 -12.50 44.08 -11.54
N PHE A 7 -12.51 43.14 -12.50
CA PHE A 7 -12.65 41.71 -12.20
C PHE A 7 -11.31 41.05 -11.85
N VAL A 8 -10.20 41.59 -12.34
CA VAL A 8 -8.84 41.10 -12.07
C VAL A 8 -8.33 41.52 -10.68
N SER A 9 -8.86 42.61 -10.11
CA SER A 9 -8.37 43.13 -8.84
C SER A 9 -8.97 42.45 -7.59
N LYS A 10 -9.99 41.59 -7.75
CA LYS A 10 -10.55 40.80 -6.62
C LYS A 10 -9.81 39.48 -6.36
N THR A 11 -8.83 39.14 -7.20
CA THR A 11 -8.10 37.86 -7.11
C THR A 11 -6.81 37.96 -6.27
N ILE A 12 -6.42 39.15 -5.81
CA ILE A 12 -5.06 39.40 -5.26
C ILE A 12 -5.03 39.74 -3.75
N THR A 13 -6.16 39.75 -3.03
CA THR A 13 -6.15 40.09 -1.58
C THR A 13 -6.84 39.08 -0.67
N THR A 14 -6.61 37.78 -0.92
CA THR A 14 -6.74 36.73 0.11
C THR A 14 -5.69 35.66 -0.16
N ASP A 15 -4.41 36.00 0.05
CA ASP A 15 -3.38 35.03 0.44
C ASP A 15 -3.69 34.54 1.87
N SER A 16 -4.85 33.90 2.03
CA SER A 16 -5.07 32.97 3.12
C SER A 16 -4.38 31.69 2.71
N MET A 17 -3.27 31.39 3.38
CA MET A 17 -2.66 30.07 3.52
C MET A 17 -3.74 28.99 3.34
N ILE A 18 -3.83 28.39 2.14
CA ILE A 18 -4.73 27.26 1.89
C ILE A 18 -4.10 26.09 2.63
N ILE A 19 -4.39 25.99 3.92
CA ILE A 19 -4.32 24.71 4.61
C ILE A 19 -5.30 23.84 3.81
N PRO A 20 -4.85 22.77 3.12
CA PRO A 20 -5.79 21.85 2.50
C PRO A 20 -6.68 21.34 3.63
N GLU A 21 -7.93 21.81 3.70
CA GLU A 21 -8.88 21.30 4.66
C GLU A 21 -9.03 19.81 4.37
N MET A 22 -8.47 18.99 5.27
CA MET A 22 -8.51 17.54 5.17
C MET A 22 -9.94 17.12 5.51
N TYR A 23 -10.82 17.17 4.51
CA TYR A 23 -12.21 16.73 4.65
C TYR A 23 -12.24 15.20 4.77
N ILE A 24 -12.19 14.70 6.01
CA ILE A 24 -12.50 13.30 6.29
C ILE A 24 -14.00 13.12 6.02
N ARG A 25 -14.34 12.37 4.96
CA ARG A 25 -15.71 11.91 4.77
C ARG A 25 -16.05 11.00 5.96
N PRO A 26 -17.14 11.24 6.72
CA PRO A 26 -17.49 10.39 7.86
C PRO A 26 -17.72 8.93 7.44
N LEU A 27 -18.06 8.69 6.17
CA LEU A 27 -18.17 7.35 5.57
C LEU A 27 -16.80 6.63 5.44
N GLY A 28 -15.69 7.36 5.42
CA GLY A 28 -14.35 6.77 5.28
C GLY A 28 -13.93 5.93 6.50
N VAL A 29 -14.36 6.33 7.71
CA VAL A 29 -14.03 5.64 8.96
C VAL A 29 -14.59 4.21 9.00
N PRO A 30 -15.89 3.95 8.75
CA PRO A 30 -16.39 2.57 8.70
C PRO A 30 -15.79 1.76 7.55
N MET A 31 -15.49 2.38 6.39
CA MET A 31 -14.83 1.66 5.29
C MET A 31 -13.42 1.20 5.65
N ILE A 32 -12.64 2.03 6.37
CA ILE A 32 -11.27 1.64 6.78
C ILE A 32 -11.30 0.55 7.84
N ALA A 33 -12.28 0.57 8.76
CA ALA A 33 -12.45 -0.49 9.76
C ALA A 33 -12.75 -1.85 9.11
N ILE A 34 -13.64 -1.87 8.11
CA ILE A 34 -13.94 -3.07 7.32
C ILE A 34 -12.67 -3.54 6.58
N TYR A 35 -11.97 -2.63 5.90
CA TYR A 35 -10.73 -2.93 5.19
C TYR A 35 -9.66 -3.56 6.11
N CYS A 36 -9.42 -2.98 7.29
CA CYS A 36 -8.46 -3.51 8.27
C CYS A 36 -8.83 -4.93 8.73
N THR A 37 -10.12 -5.19 8.94
CA THR A 37 -10.61 -6.51 9.34
C THR A 37 -10.36 -7.56 8.26
N PHE A 38 -10.70 -7.24 7.01
CA PHE A 38 -10.45 -8.14 5.87
C PHE A 38 -8.95 -8.34 5.60
N SER A 39 -8.13 -7.30 5.76
CA SER A 39 -6.67 -7.40 5.60
C SER A 39 -6.04 -8.31 6.65
N GLY A 40 -6.45 -8.18 7.92
CA GLY A 40 -6.04 -9.08 9.00
C GLY A 40 -6.48 -10.52 8.75
N PHE A 41 -7.75 -10.73 8.39
CA PHE A 41 -8.29 -12.06 8.09
C PHE A 41 -7.58 -12.73 6.92
N ALA A 42 -7.34 -12.01 5.82
CA ALA A 42 -6.61 -12.51 4.66
C ALA A 42 -5.17 -12.91 5.04
N GLY A 43 -4.52 -12.14 5.91
CA GLY A 43 -3.18 -12.46 6.40
C GLY A 43 -3.13 -13.78 7.18
N VAL A 44 -4.09 -14.01 8.08
CA VAL A 44 -4.20 -15.25 8.87
C VAL A 44 -4.64 -16.43 8.01
N TYR A 45 -5.57 -16.22 7.07
CA TYR A 45 -6.00 -17.25 6.14
C TYR A 45 -4.85 -17.70 5.23
N ASN A 46 -4.03 -16.76 4.75
CA ASN A 46 -2.83 -17.06 3.97
C ASN A 46 -1.81 -17.88 4.79
N GLU A 47 -1.64 -17.57 6.08
CA GLU A 47 -0.82 -18.40 6.96
C GLU A 47 -1.39 -19.81 7.14
N TRP A 48 -2.70 -19.93 7.32
CA TRP A 48 -3.38 -21.21 7.49
C TRP A 48 -3.25 -22.10 6.26
N ILE A 49 -3.47 -21.58 5.04
CA ILE A 49 -3.35 -22.36 3.81
C ILE A 49 -1.90 -22.83 3.58
N LEU A 50 -0.90 -21.98 3.86
CA LEU A 50 0.51 -22.34 3.74
C LEU A 50 0.93 -23.43 4.73
N LYS A 51 0.42 -23.39 5.97
CA LYS A 51 0.78 -24.34 7.03
C LYS A 51 -0.01 -25.65 6.95
N LYS A 52 -1.23 -25.65 6.40
CA LYS A 52 -2.08 -26.85 6.27
C LYS A 52 -1.51 -27.91 5.34
N HIS A 53 -0.75 -27.51 4.32
CA HIS A 53 -0.18 -28.41 3.32
C HIS A 53 1.36 -28.44 3.37
N TYR A 54 1.95 -28.70 4.55
CA TYR A 54 3.41 -28.64 4.71
C TYR A 54 4.20 -29.58 3.78
N THR A 55 3.60 -30.71 3.40
CA THR A 55 4.19 -31.73 2.51
C THR A 55 4.22 -31.33 1.04
N GLU A 56 3.42 -30.34 0.64
CA GLU A 56 3.36 -29.86 -0.74
C GLU A 56 4.42 -28.79 -0.99
N SER A 57 4.91 -28.71 -2.23
CA SER A 57 5.92 -27.71 -2.58
C SER A 57 5.36 -26.29 -2.43
N LEU A 58 6.14 -25.41 -1.77
CA LEU A 58 5.77 -24.01 -1.51
C LEU A 58 5.39 -23.29 -2.81
N HIS A 59 6.12 -23.58 -3.89
CA HIS A 59 5.88 -22.99 -5.19
C HIS A 59 4.49 -23.33 -5.76
N LEU A 60 4.00 -24.57 -5.61
CA LEU A 60 2.66 -24.93 -6.08
C LEU A 60 1.55 -24.18 -5.33
N GLN A 61 1.68 -24.02 -4.02
CA GLN A 61 0.71 -23.26 -3.23
C GLN A 61 0.69 -21.78 -3.61
N ASN A 62 1.87 -21.18 -3.81
CA ASN A 62 1.97 -19.81 -4.30
C ASN A 62 1.39 -19.66 -5.72
N ILE A 63 1.58 -20.64 -6.61
CA ILE A 63 1.01 -20.61 -7.97
C ILE A 63 -0.52 -20.57 -7.91
N PHE A 64 -1.15 -21.43 -7.09
CA PHE A 64 -2.62 -21.39 -6.93
C PHE A 64 -3.10 -20.07 -6.33
N LEU A 65 -2.42 -19.57 -5.29
CA LEU A 65 -2.77 -18.28 -4.68
C LEU A 65 -2.68 -17.13 -5.68
N TYR A 66 -1.59 -17.07 -6.45
CA TYR A 66 -1.39 -16.03 -7.46
C TYR A 66 -2.31 -16.19 -8.67
N SER A 67 -2.66 -17.42 -9.08
CA SER A 67 -3.62 -17.63 -10.16
C SER A 67 -5.01 -17.13 -9.77
N TYR A 68 -5.49 -17.46 -8.56
CA TYR A 68 -6.75 -16.93 -8.04
C TYR A 68 -6.70 -15.40 -7.89
N GLY A 69 -5.61 -14.87 -7.34
CA GLY A 69 -5.41 -13.42 -7.22
C GLY A 69 -5.41 -12.70 -8.56
N THR A 70 -4.80 -13.27 -9.59
CA THR A 70 -4.77 -12.70 -10.94
C THR A 70 -6.18 -12.67 -11.55
N ILE A 71 -6.95 -13.76 -11.43
CA ILE A 71 -8.33 -13.82 -11.92
C ILE A 71 -9.20 -12.77 -11.23
N LEU A 72 -9.10 -12.66 -9.90
CA LEU A 72 -9.87 -11.70 -9.11
C LEU A 72 -9.49 -10.23 -9.36
N ASN A 73 -8.26 -9.94 -9.79
CA ASN A 73 -7.86 -8.60 -10.19
C ASN A 73 -8.24 -8.29 -11.65
N LEU A 74 -8.15 -9.27 -12.54
CA LEU A 74 -8.45 -9.10 -13.96
C LEU A 74 -9.95 -8.91 -14.20
N PHE A 75 -10.82 -9.62 -13.47
CA PHE A 75 -12.27 -9.52 -13.61
C PHE A 75 -12.82 -8.08 -13.41
N PRO A 76 -12.56 -7.38 -12.29
CA PRO A 76 -13.00 -6.00 -12.10
C PRO A 76 -12.31 -5.02 -13.05
N ALA A 77 -11.08 -5.29 -13.49
CA ALA A 77 -10.40 -4.46 -14.49
C ALA A 77 -11.13 -4.51 -15.85
N ILE A 78 -11.51 -5.70 -16.31
CA ILE A 78 -12.29 -5.89 -17.55
C ILE A 78 -13.70 -5.30 -17.37
N PHE A 79 -14.37 -5.56 -16.24
CA PHE A 79 -15.71 -5.04 -15.99
C PHE A 79 -15.76 -3.50 -15.98
N SER A 80 -14.77 -2.86 -15.36
CA SER A 80 -14.64 -1.40 -15.34
C SER A 80 -14.38 -0.83 -16.75
N ALA A 81 -13.65 -1.57 -17.59
CA ALA A 81 -13.41 -1.21 -18.98
C ALA A 81 -14.70 -1.25 -19.81
N THR A 82 -15.53 -2.28 -19.62
CA THR A 82 -16.81 -2.46 -20.31
C THR A 82 -17.84 -1.39 -19.93
N ILE A 83 -17.85 -0.92 -18.67
CA ILE A 83 -18.74 0.18 -18.25
C ILE A 83 -18.34 1.53 -18.88
N LYS A 84 -17.04 1.75 -19.10
CA LYS A 84 -16.50 3.02 -19.61
C LYS A 84 -16.53 3.13 -21.14
N PHE A 85 -17.14 2.16 -21.82
CA PHE A 85 -17.14 1.94 -23.27
C PHE A 85 -18.01 2.93 -24.07
N SER A 86 -17.96 4.22 -23.74
CA SER A 86 -18.46 5.30 -24.61
C SER A 86 -17.40 5.72 -25.65
N THR A 87 -16.16 5.28 -25.51
CA THR A 87 -15.09 5.57 -26.48
C THR A 87 -14.42 4.26 -26.85
N LEU A 88 -14.65 3.84 -28.10
CA LEU A 88 -14.14 2.65 -28.75
C LEU A 88 -12.61 2.75 -28.99
N SER A 89 -11.85 3.19 -27.98
CA SER A 89 -10.39 3.19 -28.03
C SER A 89 -9.93 1.87 -27.45
N PHE A 90 -9.28 1.07 -28.30
CA PHE A 90 -8.65 -0.21 -28.01
C PHE A 90 -8.17 -0.31 -26.55
N PHE A 91 -8.67 -1.30 -25.79
CA PHE A 91 -8.19 -1.59 -24.44
C PHE A 91 -6.72 -1.98 -24.52
N ASN A 92 -5.83 -0.99 -24.37
CA ASN A 92 -4.39 -1.16 -24.39
C ASN A 92 -3.88 -1.16 -22.94
N PRO A 93 -3.89 -2.30 -22.22
CA PRO A 93 -3.46 -2.37 -20.83
C PRO A 93 -1.99 -1.99 -20.65
N PHE A 94 -1.20 -2.01 -21.72
CA PHE A 94 0.22 -1.69 -21.73
C PHE A 94 0.54 -0.27 -22.24
N HIS A 95 -0.46 0.59 -22.45
CA HIS A 95 -0.20 1.96 -22.88
C HIS A 95 0.56 2.73 -21.78
N GLY A 96 1.74 3.27 -22.12
CA GLY A 96 2.56 4.05 -21.19
C GLY A 96 3.44 3.22 -20.26
N PHE A 97 3.59 1.91 -20.51
CA PHE A 97 4.55 1.08 -19.77
C PHE A 97 5.98 1.45 -20.14
N SER A 98 6.71 2.01 -19.17
CA SER A 98 8.14 2.27 -19.30
C SER A 98 8.95 1.11 -18.73
N PHE A 99 10.26 1.05 -19.03
CA PHE A 99 11.18 0.09 -18.43
C PHE A 99 11.13 0.11 -16.89
N TYR A 100 10.97 1.30 -16.30
CA TYR A 100 10.81 1.46 -14.84
C TYR A 100 9.54 0.80 -14.30
N THR A 101 8.44 0.83 -15.05
CA THR A 101 7.20 0.15 -14.66
C THR A 101 7.40 -1.36 -14.57
N TRP A 102 8.11 -1.94 -15.54
CA TRP A 102 8.48 -3.36 -15.51
C TRP A 102 9.38 -3.71 -14.32
N LEU A 103 10.34 -2.85 -13.99
CA LEU A 103 11.19 -3.02 -12.81
C LEU A 103 10.35 -3.06 -11.53
N ILE A 104 9.43 -2.09 -11.35
CA ILE A 104 8.56 -2.02 -10.17
C ILE A 104 7.68 -3.26 -10.06
N VAL A 105 7.09 -3.72 -11.17
CA VAL A 105 6.26 -4.94 -11.20
C VAL A 105 7.08 -6.16 -10.78
N LEU A 106 8.31 -6.30 -11.29
CA LEU A 106 9.19 -7.41 -10.95
C LEU A 106 9.62 -7.36 -9.48
N THR A 107 10.02 -6.20 -8.97
CA THR A 107 10.36 -6.02 -7.55
C THR A 107 9.15 -6.29 -6.65
N GLN A 108 7.95 -5.86 -7.05
CA GLN A 108 6.74 -6.11 -6.28
C GLN A 108 6.35 -7.60 -6.25
N ALA A 109 6.52 -8.30 -7.38
CA ALA A 109 6.32 -9.75 -7.44
C ALA A 109 7.32 -10.50 -6.55
N LEU A 110 8.60 -10.11 -6.57
CA LEU A 110 9.63 -10.65 -5.69
C LEU A 110 9.30 -10.41 -4.21
N ASN A 111 8.88 -9.20 -3.85
CA ASN A 111 8.44 -8.87 -2.48
C ASN A 111 7.29 -9.79 -2.02
N GLY A 112 6.32 -10.06 -2.90
CA GLY A 112 5.24 -11.01 -2.62
C GLY A 112 5.75 -12.44 -2.37
N LEU A 113 6.69 -12.91 -3.19
CA LEU A 113 7.31 -14.23 -3.04
C LEU A 113 8.11 -14.33 -1.73
N PHE A 114 8.93 -13.32 -1.43
CA PHE A 114 9.68 -13.23 -0.17
C PHE A 114 8.73 -13.25 1.03
N MET A 115 7.65 -12.49 0.99
CA MET A 115 6.65 -12.48 2.05
C MET A 115 6.01 -13.86 2.26
N SER A 116 5.69 -14.61 1.20
CA SER A 116 5.19 -15.98 1.32
C SER A 116 6.20 -16.92 1.99
N VAL A 117 7.49 -16.81 1.64
CA VAL A 117 8.56 -17.60 2.28
C VAL A 117 8.69 -17.25 3.75
N VAL A 118 8.65 -15.96 4.11
CA VAL A 118 8.71 -15.50 5.50
C VAL A 118 7.55 -16.07 6.31
N ILE A 119 6.32 -16.06 5.78
CA ILE A 119 5.16 -16.62 6.50
C ILE A 119 5.26 -18.14 6.63
N LYS A 120 5.86 -18.85 5.67
CA LYS A 120 6.07 -20.29 5.82
C LYS A 120 7.00 -20.61 6.99
N HIS A 121 8.08 -19.85 7.14
CA HIS A 121 9.10 -20.07 8.15
C HIS A 121 8.81 -19.34 9.47
N SER A 122 7.82 -18.46 9.51
CA SER A 122 7.47 -17.65 10.67
C SER A 122 5.94 -17.55 10.80
N SER A 123 5.44 -16.47 11.41
CA SER A 123 4.02 -16.21 11.56
C SER A 123 3.67 -14.87 10.92
N ASN A 124 2.40 -14.66 10.58
CA ASN A 124 1.91 -13.40 10.04
C ASN A 124 2.23 -12.20 10.97
N ILE A 125 2.26 -12.43 12.29
CA ILE A 125 2.59 -11.42 13.29
C ILE A 125 4.05 -10.94 13.15
N ILE A 126 5.01 -11.87 13.01
CA ILE A 126 6.43 -11.55 12.82
C ILE A 126 6.63 -10.81 11.49
N ARG A 127 5.93 -11.21 10.44
CA ARG A 127 5.91 -10.48 9.16
C ARG A 127 5.49 -9.02 9.36
N LEU A 128 4.45 -8.76 10.14
CA LEU A 128 3.99 -7.39 10.41
C LEU A 128 5.05 -6.58 11.18
N PHE A 129 5.73 -7.18 12.16
CA PHE A 129 6.84 -6.53 12.86
C PHE A 129 8.01 -6.19 11.92
N VAL A 130 8.37 -7.10 11.01
CA VAL A 130 9.43 -6.86 10.01
C VAL A 130 9.08 -5.69 9.09
N ILE A 131 7.83 -5.60 8.64
CA ILE A 131 7.35 -4.49 7.80
C ILE A 131 7.47 -3.16 8.56
N SER A 132 6.99 -3.11 9.81
CA SER A 132 7.07 -1.91 10.64
C SER A 132 8.52 -1.47 10.91
N PHE A 133 9.43 -2.41 11.14
CA PHE A 133 10.85 -2.10 11.30
C PHE A 133 11.48 -1.58 9.99
N SER A 134 11.11 -2.17 8.85
CA SER A 134 11.54 -1.70 7.52
C SER A 134 11.11 -0.25 7.27
N LEU A 135 9.92 0.17 7.71
CA LEU A 135 9.47 1.56 7.60
C LEU A 135 10.34 2.52 8.43
N ILE A 136 10.76 2.12 9.63
CA ILE A 136 11.68 2.91 10.47
C ILE A 136 13.03 3.04 9.77
N VAL A 137 13.61 1.94 9.29
CA VAL A 137 14.90 1.94 8.58
C VAL A 137 14.82 2.78 7.31
N THR A 138 13.73 2.67 6.55
CA THR A 138 13.49 3.48 5.35
C THR A 138 13.42 4.97 5.71
N SER A 139 12.79 5.32 6.83
CA SER A 139 12.73 6.70 7.32
C SER A 139 14.10 7.23 7.75
N LEU A 140 14.93 6.40 8.40
CA LEU A 140 16.31 6.75 8.74
C LEU A 140 17.19 6.92 7.51
N LEU A 141 17.05 6.03 6.53
CA LEU A 141 17.79 6.12 5.27
C LEU A 141 17.41 7.38 4.48
N SER A 142 16.11 7.70 4.44
CA SER A 142 15.61 8.94 3.85
C SER A 142 16.24 10.18 4.51
N LEU A 143 16.41 10.17 5.83
CA LEU A 143 17.09 11.25 6.53
C LEU A 143 18.56 11.36 6.14
N PHE A 144 19.27 10.24 6.03
CA PHE A 144 20.69 10.26 5.65
C PHE A 144 20.90 10.76 4.21
N ILE A 145 20.02 10.35 3.29
CA ILE A 145 20.17 10.67 1.85
C ILE A 145 19.63 12.06 1.48
N PHE A 146 18.54 12.51 2.13
CA PHE A 146 17.84 13.77 1.81
C PHE A 146 18.06 14.88 2.86
N HIS A 147 18.83 14.63 3.92
CA HIS A 147 19.12 15.58 5.01
C HIS A 147 17.88 16.25 5.64
N ILE A 148 16.79 15.49 5.77
CA ILE A 148 15.52 15.96 6.37
C ILE A 148 15.69 16.03 7.91
N THR A 149 15.00 16.96 8.58
CA THR A 149 15.04 17.08 10.04
C THR A 149 14.11 16.06 10.74
N PHE A 150 14.57 15.52 11.88
CA PHE A 150 13.77 14.58 12.67
C PHE A 150 12.55 15.26 13.29
N ASN A 151 11.39 14.64 13.12
CA ASN A 151 10.19 15.00 13.88
C ASN A 151 10.12 14.15 15.16
N ILE A 152 9.66 14.73 16.27
CA ILE A 152 9.49 14.02 17.56
C ILE A 152 8.62 12.76 17.43
N TYR A 153 7.66 12.76 16.50
CA TYR A 153 6.82 11.58 16.23
C TYR A 153 7.62 10.36 15.79
N PHE A 154 8.75 10.54 15.10
CA PHE A 154 9.63 9.44 14.71
C PHE A 154 10.22 8.72 15.93
N PHE A 155 10.67 9.49 16.93
CA PHE A 155 11.19 8.91 18.17
C PHE A 155 10.11 8.17 18.95
N ILE A 156 8.88 8.72 19.01
CA ILE A 156 7.73 8.01 19.61
C ILE A 156 7.48 6.68 18.90
N SER A 157 7.46 6.66 17.56
CA SER A 157 7.26 5.43 16.80
C SER A 157 8.38 4.41 17.03
N PHE A 158 9.64 4.87 17.09
CA PHE A 158 10.80 4.03 17.33
C PHE A 158 10.78 3.36 18.71
N ILE A 159 10.50 4.14 19.76
CA ILE A 159 10.40 3.64 21.14
C ILE A 159 9.23 2.65 21.25
N THR A 160 8.06 3.02 20.70
CA THR A 160 6.87 2.16 20.74
C THR A 160 7.12 0.82 20.05
N MET A 161 7.78 0.84 18.88
CA MET A 161 8.13 -0.37 18.14
C MET A 161 9.12 -1.25 18.90
N THR A 162 10.16 -0.66 19.48
CA THR A 162 11.16 -1.39 20.27
C THR A 162 10.53 -2.02 21.51
N CYS A 163 9.65 -1.28 22.20
CA CYS A 163 8.88 -1.79 23.34
C CYS A 163 7.99 -2.98 22.94
N ALA A 164 7.20 -2.83 21.86
CA ALA A 164 6.34 -3.91 21.37
C ALA A 164 7.11 -5.18 21.00
N LEU A 165 8.29 -5.03 20.37
CA LEU A 165 9.15 -6.17 20.01
C LEU A 165 9.71 -6.86 21.26
N SER A 166 10.17 -6.08 22.25
CA SER A 166 10.70 -6.62 23.50
C SER A 166 9.64 -7.42 24.26
N LEU A 167 8.40 -6.93 24.31
CA LEU A 167 7.28 -7.62 24.97
C LEU A 167 6.91 -8.91 24.22
N TYR A 168 6.91 -8.89 22.89
CA TYR A 168 6.60 -10.07 22.07
C TYR A 168 7.62 -11.21 22.24
N TYR A 169 8.91 -10.89 22.38
CA TYR A 169 9.96 -11.91 22.59
C TYR A 169 10.17 -12.28 24.06
N SER A 170 9.72 -11.45 25.00
CA SER A 170 9.85 -11.72 26.43
C SER A 170 8.81 -12.73 26.96
N ASN A 171 7.84 -13.14 26.14
CA ASN A 171 6.73 -14.03 26.49
C ASN A 171 6.70 -15.22 25.54
#